data_AF-A0A2S2QEK9-F1
#
_entry.id   AF-A0A2S2QEK9-F1
#
_cell.length_a   1.000
_cell.length_b   1.000
_cell.length_c   1.000
_cell.angle_alpha   90.00
_cell.angle_beta   90.00
_cell.angle_gamma   90.00
#
_symmetry.space_group_name_H-M   'P 1'
#
loop_
_entity.id
_entity.type
_entity.pdbx_description
1 polymer ?
#
loop_
_entity_poly.entity_id
_entity_poly.type
_entity_poly.pdbx_seq_one_letter_code
_entity_poly.pdbx_strand_id
1 'polypeptide(L)'
;MIFKKTFLVLVFTVCCYMSSIKGADDKEAGDRELIAKLLTVVLRCFKDANWTACSEMIKTKYDPTQTKYKQCTCQLACAGEELEMINSKGEPVPSKFLDYTNRINSPTIKKEMQTIYDKCNTVKGTDKCDLSEKFAICALKESPAIKDRIIMLTDTLMKIKQK
;
A
#
# COMPACT_ATOMS: atom_id res chain seq x y z
N MET A 1 -12.97 -21.09 9.01
CA MET A 1 -12.39 -21.74 7.80
C MET A 1 -12.76 -21.07 6.46
N ILE A 2 -13.77 -20.18 6.40
CA ILE A 2 -14.19 -19.49 5.14
C ILE A 2 -13.19 -18.41 4.70
N PHE A 3 -12.60 -17.67 5.65
CA PHE A 3 -11.59 -16.62 5.37
C PHE A 3 -10.39 -17.08 4.52
N LYS A 4 -9.95 -18.34 4.67
CA LYS A 4 -8.80 -18.88 3.91
C LYS A 4 -9.10 -19.00 2.41
N LYS A 5 -10.34 -19.34 2.03
CA LYS A 5 -10.77 -19.48 0.63
C LYS A 5 -11.01 -18.11 -0.01
N THR A 6 -11.62 -17.17 0.71
CA THR A 6 -11.85 -15.80 0.23
C THR A 6 -10.54 -15.03 0.06
N PHE A 7 -9.55 -15.24 0.94
CA PHE A 7 -8.22 -14.61 0.88
C PHE A 7 -7.41 -15.02 -0.36
N LEU A 8 -7.43 -16.32 -0.69
CA LEU A 8 -6.79 -16.84 -1.91
C LEU A 8 -7.44 -16.27 -3.18
N VAL A 9 -8.77 -16.18 -3.21
CA VAL A 9 -9.51 -15.61 -4.35
C VAL A 9 -9.21 -14.10 -4.51
N LEU A 10 -9.04 -13.38 -3.40
CA LEU A 10 -8.70 -11.95 -3.35
C LEU A 10 -7.31 -11.65 -3.91
N VAL A 11 -6.30 -12.39 -3.44
CA VAL A 11 -4.93 -12.29 -3.97
C VAL A 11 -4.92 -12.67 -5.45
N PHE A 12 -5.66 -13.71 -5.83
CA PHE A 12 -5.75 -14.15 -7.22
C PHE A 12 -6.45 -13.12 -8.12
N THR A 13 -7.52 -12.45 -7.67
CA THR A 13 -8.20 -11.40 -8.47
C THR A 13 -7.37 -10.14 -8.62
N VAL A 14 -6.66 -9.71 -7.56
CA VAL A 14 -5.74 -8.57 -7.64
C VAL A 14 -4.53 -8.89 -8.53
N CYS A 15 -3.99 -10.10 -8.44
CA CYS A 15 -2.92 -10.57 -9.33
C CYS A 15 -3.40 -10.71 -10.78
N CYS A 16 -4.60 -11.24 -11.03
CA CYS A 16 -5.19 -11.31 -12.37
C CYS A 16 -5.47 -9.92 -12.95
N TYR A 17 -5.90 -8.96 -12.14
CA TYR A 17 -6.12 -7.59 -12.61
C TYR A 17 -4.81 -6.88 -12.97
N MET A 18 -3.75 -7.10 -12.19
CA MET A 18 -2.39 -6.64 -12.53
C MET A 18 -1.86 -7.30 -13.81
N SER A 19 -2.37 -8.48 -14.18
CA SER A 19 -2.06 -9.19 -15.43
C SER A 19 -2.76 -8.60 -16.67
N SER A 20 -3.78 -7.74 -16.48
CA SER A 20 -4.48 -7.05 -17.57
C SER A 20 -3.76 -5.78 -18.04
N ILE A 21 -2.65 -5.41 -17.40
CA ILE A 21 -1.70 -4.43 -17.92
C ILE A 21 -1.01 -5.12 -19.10
N LYS A 22 -1.38 -4.78 -20.34
CA LYS A 22 -0.80 -5.31 -21.58
C LYS A 22 0.74 -5.38 -21.48
N GLY A 23 1.31 -6.58 -21.50
CA GLY A 23 2.77 -6.79 -21.58
C GLY A 23 3.39 -7.75 -20.55
N ALA A 24 2.63 -8.67 -19.95
CA ALA A 24 3.14 -9.58 -18.91
C ALA A 24 4.08 -10.68 -19.45
N ASP A 25 5.33 -10.32 -19.72
CA ASP A 25 6.45 -11.26 -19.86
C ASP A 25 6.83 -11.87 -18.49
N ASP A 26 7.55 -13.00 -18.48
CA ASP A 26 8.01 -13.76 -17.29
C ASP A 26 8.69 -12.91 -16.20
N LYS A 27 9.19 -11.72 -16.54
CA LYS A 27 9.75 -10.73 -15.60
C LYS A 27 8.73 -10.20 -14.60
N GLU A 28 7.43 -10.28 -14.90
CA GLU A 28 6.35 -9.86 -14.00
C GLU A 28 5.98 -10.91 -12.94
N ALA A 29 6.44 -12.16 -13.06
CA ALA A 29 6.17 -13.19 -12.05
C ALA A 29 6.78 -12.83 -10.68
N GLY A 30 8.00 -12.28 -10.68
CA GLY A 30 8.66 -11.79 -9.47
C GLY A 30 7.94 -10.60 -8.83
N ASP A 31 7.40 -9.70 -9.65
CA ASP A 31 6.60 -8.57 -9.17
C ASP A 31 5.29 -9.04 -8.53
N ARG A 32 4.63 -10.05 -9.13
CA ARG A 32 3.41 -10.64 -8.55
C ARG A 32 3.66 -11.25 -7.19
N GLU A 33 4.75 -12.00 -7.03
CA GLU A 33 5.11 -12.59 -5.74
C GLU A 33 5.42 -11.51 -4.70
N LEU A 34 6.20 -10.50 -5.09
CA LEU A 34 6.53 -9.38 -4.22
C LEU A 34 5.27 -8.63 -3.77
N ILE A 35 4.40 -8.27 -4.72
CA ILE A 35 3.16 -7.56 -4.45
C ILE A 35 2.22 -8.40 -3.59
N ALA A 36 2.12 -9.71 -3.82
CA ALA A 36 1.32 -10.60 -2.98
C ALA A 36 1.82 -10.64 -1.52
N LYS A 37 3.15 -10.64 -1.31
CA LYS A 37 3.74 -10.56 0.03
C LYS A 37 3.43 -9.22 0.70
N LEU A 38 3.61 -8.11 0.00
CA LEU A 38 3.29 -6.77 0.50
C LEU A 38 1.81 -6.64 0.87
N LEU A 39 0.91 -7.10 -0.01
CA LEU A 39 -0.54 -7.09 0.24
C LEU A 39 -0.92 -7.97 1.43
N THR A 40 -0.25 -9.10 1.65
CA THR A 40 -0.51 -9.98 2.79
C THR A 40 -0.23 -9.26 4.12
N VAL A 41 0.87 -8.50 4.18
CA VAL A 41 1.20 -7.71 5.38
C VAL A 41 0.17 -6.61 5.59
N VAL A 42 -0.17 -5.85 4.54
CA VAL A 42 -1.19 -4.79 4.62
C VAL A 42 -2.54 -5.36 5.08
N LEU A 43 -3.01 -6.45 4.48
CA LEU A 43 -4.28 -7.07 4.88
C LEU A 43 -4.28 -7.59 6.32
N ARG A 44 -3.13 -8.08 6.81
CA ARG A 44 -2.96 -8.52 8.20
C ARG A 44 -3.10 -7.35 9.17
N CYS A 45 -2.45 -6.23 8.90
CA CYS A 45 -2.58 -5.03 9.72
C CYS A 45 -4.01 -4.47 9.65
N PHE A 46 -4.60 -4.41 8.46
CA PHE A 46 -5.94 -3.86 8.25
C PHE A 46 -7.10 -4.82 8.59
N LYS A 47 -6.84 -5.96 9.24
CA LYS A 47 -7.87 -6.98 9.53
C LYS A 47 -9.10 -6.41 10.25
N ASP A 48 -8.86 -5.52 11.21
CA ASP A 48 -9.87 -4.93 12.10
C ASP A 48 -10.11 -3.43 11.76
N ALA A 49 -9.59 -2.96 10.63
CA ALA A 49 -9.73 -1.57 10.21
C ALA A 49 -11.16 -1.27 9.75
N ASN A 50 -11.61 -0.03 9.98
CA ASN A 50 -12.81 0.49 9.32
C ASN A 50 -12.52 0.76 7.84
N TRP A 51 -12.73 -0.26 6.99
CA TRP A 51 -12.46 -0.20 5.56
C TRP A 51 -13.25 0.89 4.83
N THR A 52 -14.45 1.24 5.30
CA THR A 52 -15.21 2.37 4.76
C THR A 52 -14.46 3.67 4.98
N ALA A 53 -14.07 3.97 6.22
CA ALA A 53 -13.29 5.17 6.54
C ALA A 53 -11.93 5.19 5.83
N CYS A 54 -11.21 4.06 5.75
CA CYS A 54 -9.93 4.00 5.06
C CYS A 54 -10.07 4.20 3.55
N SER A 55 -11.16 3.72 2.94
CA SER A 55 -11.43 3.95 1.52
C SER A 55 -11.78 5.40 1.22
N GLU A 56 -12.49 6.07 2.13
CA GLU A 56 -12.78 7.51 2.03
C GLU A 56 -11.48 8.32 2.08
N MET A 57 -10.56 8.00 3.01
CA MET A 57 -9.26 8.69 3.16
C MET A 57 -8.43 8.72 1.87
N ILE A 58 -8.44 7.62 1.10
CA ILE A 58 -7.64 7.49 -0.13
C ILE A 58 -8.24 8.33 -1.28
N LYS A 59 -9.55 8.57 -1.24
CA LYS A 59 -10.28 9.33 -2.27
C LYS A 59 -10.06 10.83 -2.03
N THR A 60 -9.59 11.55 -3.06
CA THR A 60 -9.18 13.00 -3.05
C THR A 60 -10.19 14.01 -2.50
N LYS A 61 -11.42 13.60 -2.23
CA LYS A 61 -12.49 14.52 -1.82
C LYS A 61 -12.45 14.85 -0.33
N TYR A 62 -11.57 14.22 0.44
CA TYR A 62 -11.55 14.32 1.89
C TYR A 62 -10.17 14.70 2.41
N ASP A 63 -10.15 15.50 3.48
CA ASP A 63 -8.93 15.79 4.23
C ASP A 63 -8.45 14.53 4.96
N PRO A 64 -7.30 13.94 4.59
CA PRO A 64 -6.80 12.69 5.17
C PRO A 64 -6.33 12.84 6.62
N THR A 65 -6.19 14.07 7.13
CA THR A 65 -5.77 14.35 8.52
C THR A 65 -6.92 14.28 9.54
N GLN A 66 -8.16 14.07 9.07
CA GLN A 66 -9.31 13.94 9.95
C GLN A 66 -9.16 12.77 10.94
N THR A 67 -9.53 12.99 12.20
CA THR A 67 -9.41 12.00 13.29
C THR A 67 -10.03 10.64 12.96
N LYS A 68 -11.12 10.60 12.18
CA LYS A 68 -11.78 9.34 11.76
C LYS A 68 -10.88 8.44 10.91
N TYR A 69 -9.80 8.97 10.33
CA TYR A 69 -8.84 8.24 9.50
C TYR A 69 -7.57 7.82 10.26
N LYS A 70 -7.38 8.30 11.50
CA LYS A 70 -6.19 8.00 12.30
C LYS A 70 -5.97 6.49 12.52
N GLN A 71 -7.05 5.72 12.60
CA GLN A 71 -6.94 4.26 12.65
C GLN A 71 -6.26 3.71 11.38
N CYS A 72 -6.63 4.21 10.21
CA CYS A 72 -6.08 3.77 8.92
C CYS A 72 -4.60 4.11 8.78
N THR A 73 -4.19 5.31 9.20
CA THR A 73 -2.79 5.74 9.16
C THR A 73 -1.93 4.98 10.16
N CYS A 74 -2.47 4.64 11.34
CA CYS A 74 -1.81 3.70 12.26
C CYS A 74 -1.70 2.27 11.71
N GLN A 75 -2.66 1.80 10.91
CA GLN A 75 -2.53 0.48 10.26
C GLN A 75 -1.50 0.48 9.12
N LEU A 76 -1.29 1.62 8.45
CA LEU A 76 -0.14 1.80 7.56
C LEU A 76 1.18 1.73 8.34
N ALA A 77 1.23 2.28 9.56
CA ALA A 77 2.40 2.17 10.43
C ALA A 77 2.71 0.71 10.80
N CYS A 78 1.68 -0.09 11.13
CA CYS A 78 1.84 -1.53 11.35
C CYS A 78 2.48 -2.22 10.14
N ALA A 79 2.02 -1.91 8.92
CA ALA A 79 2.60 -2.49 7.71
C ALA A 79 4.04 -2.00 7.49
N GLY A 80 4.34 -0.74 7.79
CA GLY A 80 5.68 -0.17 7.75
C GLY A 80 6.65 -0.86 8.71
N GLU A 81 6.20 -1.19 9.93
CA GLU A 81 6.99 -1.94 10.92
C GLU A 81 7.25 -3.38 10.47
N GLU A 82 6.22 -4.11 10.00
CA GLU A 82 6.34 -5.49 9.51
C GLU A 82 7.21 -5.63 8.26
N LEU A 83 7.31 -4.55 7.46
CA LEU A 83 8.16 -4.46 6.28
C LEU A 83 9.51 -3.81 6.58
N GLU A 84 9.81 -3.53 7.84
CA GLU A 84 11.05 -2.89 8.31
C GLU A 84 11.30 -1.49 7.70
N MET A 85 10.28 -0.87 7.11
CA MET A 85 10.34 0.51 6.61
C MET A 85 10.20 1.54 7.74
N ILE A 86 9.75 1.10 8.91
CA ILE A 86 9.75 1.85 10.16
C ILE A 86 10.46 1.01 11.21
N ASN A 87 11.43 1.58 11.93
CA ASN A 87 12.18 0.86 12.95
C ASN A 87 11.45 0.83 14.31
N SER A 88 12.01 0.12 15.29
CA SER A 88 11.43 0.02 16.65
C SER A 88 11.35 1.35 17.43
N LYS A 89 12.03 2.39 16.96
CA LYS A 89 11.95 3.75 17.49
C LYS A 89 10.85 4.59 16.82
N GLY A 90 10.14 4.02 15.82
CA GLY A 90 9.14 4.73 15.05
C GLY A 90 9.71 5.64 13.97
N GLU A 91 10.98 5.47 13.61
CA GLU A 91 11.68 6.28 12.61
C GLU A 91 11.64 5.61 11.22
N PRO A 92 11.59 6.37 10.12
CA PRO A 92 11.63 5.78 8.79
C PRO A 92 12.99 5.13 8.51
N VAL A 93 12.97 4.07 7.71
CA VAL A 93 14.16 3.37 7.21
C VAL A 93 14.17 3.46 5.67
N PRO A 94 14.61 4.59 5.09
CA PRO A 94 14.53 4.80 3.63
C PRO A 94 15.23 3.74 2.80
N SER A 95 16.33 3.16 3.30
CA SER A 95 17.06 2.09 2.62
C SER A 95 16.18 0.86 2.36
N LYS A 96 15.29 0.50 3.30
CA LYS A 96 14.36 -0.62 3.14
C LYS A 96 13.31 -0.35 2.08
N PHE A 97 12.81 0.88 1.98
CA PHE A 97 11.92 1.28 0.88
C PHE A 97 12.63 1.20 -0.49
N LEU A 98 13.90 1.63 -0.54
CA LEU A 98 14.71 1.55 -1.75
C LEU A 98 14.98 0.09 -2.15
N ASP A 99 15.23 -0.81 -1.20
CA ASP A 99 15.38 -2.24 -1.45
C ASP A 99 14.14 -2.84 -2.12
N TYR A 100 12.93 -2.51 -1.63
CA TYR A 100 11.69 -2.92 -2.28
C TYR A 100 11.55 -2.34 -3.68
N THR A 101 11.88 -1.07 -3.87
CA THR A 101 11.85 -0.40 -5.18
C THR A 101 12.79 -1.07 -6.18
N ASN A 102 13.97 -1.48 -5.74
CA ASN A 102 14.97 -2.13 -6.59
C ASN A 102 14.57 -3.53 -7.05
N ARG A 103 13.74 -4.23 -6.25
CA ARG A 103 13.24 -5.57 -6.55
C ARG A 103 12.07 -5.58 -7.55
N ILE A 104 11.50 -4.42 -7.87
CA ILE A 104 10.43 -4.29 -8.85
C ILE A 104 11.03 -4.33 -10.26
N ASN A 105 10.54 -5.24 -11.08
CA ASN A 105 10.96 -5.42 -12.47
C ASN A 105 10.18 -4.54 -13.44
N SER A 106 8.90 -4.26 -13.14
CA SER A 106 8.04 -3.39 -13.94
C SER A 106 8.61 -1.97 -14.01
N PRO A 107 9.03 -1.49 -15.19
CA PRO A 107 9.62 -0.15 -15.32
C PRO A 107 8.67 0.96 -14.86
N THR A 108 7.38 0.78 -15.13
CA THR A 108 6.33 1.73 -14.74
C THR A 108 6.19 1.80 -13.23
N ILE A 109 6.05 0.66 -12.54
CA ILE A 109 5.90 0.65 -11.08
C ILE A 109 7.19 1.14 -10.42
N LYS A 110 8.35 0.69 -10.91
CA LYS A 110 9.65 1.12 -10.40
C LYS A 110 9.84 2.63 -10.50
N LYS A 111 9.46 3.26 -11.62
CA LYS A 111 9.53 4.71 -11.80
C LYS A 111 8.68 5.47 -10.79
N GLU A 112 7.45 5.01 -10.54
CA GLU A 112 6.56 5.63 -9.56
C GLU A 112 7.10 5.49 -8.14
N MET A 113 7.58 4.29 -7.76
CA MET A 113 8.17 4.05 -6.45
C MET A 113 9.46 4.85 -6.25
N GLN A 114 10.30 4.99 -7.28
CA GLN A 114 11.48 5.85 -7.25
C GLN A 114 11.09 7.32 -7.06
N THR A 115 10.05 7.80 -7.74
CA THR A 115 9.54 9.16 -7.59
C THR A 115 9.09 9.42 -6.14
N ILE A 116 8.40 8.45 -5.53
CA ILE A 116 8.00 8.51 -4.12
C ILE A 116 9.24 8.53 -3.22
N TYR A 117 10.25 7.69 -3.47
CA TYR A 117 11.48 7.70 -2.69
C TYR A 117 12.18 9.06 -2.75
N ASP A 118 12.43 9.58 -3.96
CA ASP A 118 13.19 10.81 -4.16
C ASP A 118 12.53 12.02 -3.49
N LYS A 119 11.20 12.03 -3.42
CA LYS A 119 10.42 13.17 -2.91
C LYS A 119 9.95 13.02 -1.47
N CYS A 120 9.71 11.80 -0.99
CA CYS A 120 9.06 11.53 0.29
C CYS A 120 9.96 10.88 1.34
N ASN A 121 11.19 10.49 1.00
CA ASN A 121 12.09 9.82 1.96
C ASN A 121 12.54 10.69 3.15
N THR A 122 12.36 12.02 3.08
CA THR A 122 12.70 12.97 4.14
C THR A 122 11.54 13.26 5.09
N VAL A 123 10.37 12.69 4.84
CA VAL A 123 9.18 12.88 5.69
C VAL A 123 9.48 12.40 7.12
N LYS A 124 9.09 13.23 8.09
CA LYS A 124 9.20 12.94 9.52
C LYS A 124 7.84 13.00 10.18
N GLY A 125 7.63 12.15 11.18
CA GLY A 125 6.46 12.17 12.04
C GLY A 125 6.83 12.41 13.50
N THR A 126 5.86 12.86 14.30
CA THR A 126 5.96 12.93 15.77
C THR A 126 5.85 11.55 16.42
N ASP A 127 5.19 10.62 15.73
CA ASP A 127 5.10 9.21 16.06
C ASP A 127 4.97 8.38 14.75
N LYS A 128 4.92 7.06 14.86
CA LYS A 128 4.84 6.15 13.70
C LYS A 128 3.56 6.30 12.87
N CYS A 129 2.44 6.65 13.50
CA CYS A 129 1.17 6.85 12.79
C CYS A 129 1.20 8.18 12.02
N ASP A 130 1.70 9.25 12.64
CA ASP A 130 1.89 10.56 12.01
C ASP A 130 2.92 10.48 10.86
N LEU A 131 4.00 9.71 11.06
CA LEU A 131 4.97 9.41 10.00
C LEU A 131 4.29 8.74 8.81
N SER A 132 3.48 7.71 9.06
CA SER A 132 2.79 6.96 8.02
C SER A 132 1.72 7.78 7.31
N GLU A 133 1.01 8.64 8.03
CA GLU A 133 0.06 9.61 7.49
C GLU A 133 0.75 10.56 6.52
N LYS A 134 1.80 11.26 6.99
CA LYS A 134 2.54 12.23 6.18
C LYS A 134 3.21 11.59 4.97
N PHE A 135 3.75 10.39 5.14
CA PHE A 135 4.35 9.64 4.04
C PHE A 135 3.30 9.25 3.01
N ALA A 136 2.13 8.74 3.44
CA ALA A 136 1.03 8.38 2.54
C ALA A 136 0.50 9.61 1.79
N ILE A 137 0.34 10.75 2.47
CA ILE A 137 -0.06 12.02 1.84
C ILE A 137 0.95 12.43 0.76
N CYS A 138 2.24 12.38 1.08
CA CYS A 138 3.30 12.69 0.12
C CYS A 138 3.27 11.74 -1.08
N ALA A 139 3.22 10.42 -0.84
CA ALA A 139 3.22 9.41 -1.90
C ALA A 139 2.01 9.55 -2.84
N LEU A 140 0.81 9.78 -2.29
CA LEU A 140 -0.42 9.96 -3.08
C LEU A 140 -0.47 11.30 -3.83
N LYS A 141 0.27 12.32 -3.36
CA LYS A 141 0.41 13.60 -4.05
C LYS A 141 1.41 13.50 -5.21
N GLU A 142 2.56 12.87 -4.97
CA GLU A 142 3.66 12.82 -5.91
C GLU A 142 3.51 11.72 -6.97
N SER A 143 2.69 10.69 -6.70
CA SER A 143 2.34 9.64 -7.67
C SER A 143 0.81 9.46 -7.80
N PRO A 144 0.16 10.25 -8.68
CA PRO A 144 -1.24 10.05 -9.03
C PRO A 144 -1.53 8.65 -9.60
N ALA A 145 -0.56 8.06 -10.33
CA ALA A 145 -0.71 6.72 -10.89
C ALA A 145 -0.79 5.63 -9.80
N ILE A 146 0.02 5.74 -8.74
CA ILE A 146 -0.08 4.82 -7.59
C ILE A 146 -1.38 5.05 -6.84
N LYS A 147 -1.81 6.30 -6.69
CA LYS A 147 -3.09 6.62 -6.07
C LYS A 147 -4.27 5.96 -6.78
N ASP A 148 -4.35 6.06 -8.10
CA ASP A 148 -5.44 5.44 -8.88
C ASP A 148 -5.44 3.92 -8.73
N ARG A 149 -4.26 3.29 -8.71
CA ARG A 149 -4.11 1.85 -8.44
C ARG A 149 -4.59 1.47 -7.04
N ILE A 150 -4.27 2.27 -6.01
CA ILE A 150 -4.73 2.02 -4.64
C ILE A 150 -6.24 2.19 -4.53
N ILE A 151 -6.84 3.21 -5.17
CA ILE A 151 -8.29 3.41 -5.21
C ILE A 151 -8.98 2.19 -5.81
N MET A 152 -8.51 1.76 -6.97
CA MET A 152 -9.04 0.61 -7.70
C MET A 152 -8.91 -0.71 -6.92
N LEU A 153 -7.77 -0.92 -6.27
CA LEU A 153 -7.56 -2.05 -5.37
C LEU A 153 -8.56 -2.00 -4.21
N THR A 154 -8.67 -0.86 -3.54
CA THR A 154 -9.57 -0.67 -2.40
C THR A 154 -11.04 -0.92 -2.78
N ASP A 155 -11.48 -0.40 -3.93
CA ASP A 155 -12.84 -0.63 -4.44
C ASP A 155 -13.08 -2.11 -4.76
N THR A 156 -12.09 -2.81 -5.30
CA THR A 156 -12.15 -4.27 -5.53
C THR A 156 -12.27 -5.03 -4.20
N LEU A 157 -11.45 -4.68 -3.19
CA LEU A 157 -11.48 -5.30 -1.86
C LEU A 157 -12.85 -5.10 -1.19
N MET A 158 -13.40 -3.89 -1.26
CA MET A 158 -14.71 -3.56 -0.69
C MET A 158 -15.84 -4.35 -1.34
N LYS A 159 -15.85 -4.46 -2.68
CA LYS A 159 -16.86 -5.25 -3.41
C LYS A 159 -16.83 -6.72 -3.03
N ILE A 160 -15.67 -7.27 -2.69
CA ILE A 160 -15.54 -8.67 -2.26
C ILE A 160 -15.96 -8.84 -0.81
N LYS A 161 -15.64 -7.91 0.10
CA LYS A 161 -16.08 -7.97 1.50
C LYS A 161 -17.59 -7.84 1.69
N GLN A 162 -18.29 -7.22 0.74
CA GLN A 162 -19.75 -7.08 0.75
C GLN A 162 -20.48 -8.31 0.20
N LYS A 163 -19.77 -9.29 -0.36
CA LYS A 163 -20.31 -10.60 -0.80
C LYS A 163 -20.02 -11.67 0.23
#